data_AF-A0A8J7L0E5-F1
#
_entry.id   AF-A0A8J7L0E5-F1
#
_cell.length_a   1.000
_cell.length_b   1.000
_cell.length_c   1.000
_cell.angle_alpha   90.00
_cell.angle_beta   90.00
_cell.angle_gamma   90.00
#
_symmetry.space_group_name_H-M   'P 1'
#
loop_
_entity.id
_entity.type
_entity.pdbx_description
1 polymer ?
#
loop_
_entity_poly.entity_id
_entity_poly.type
_entity_poly.pdbx_seq_one_letter_code
_entity_poly.pdbx_strand_id
1 'polypeptide(L)'
;MRIDKNTIQDICLTIIKNEWLSTDDSFPDFLPEISYETKMQNEAYVNNILTEFQAHFQKFPRLPIGRKRWNQKTLRLIITILNKETVLGIHRAMDEPTIDQFYTEVKDFLQHARRFAPKLTFEEIGQALRNYIVYAMFKEIHQVKTGFSKPGFGYSMLYPFTDNYIDSINLTDNEKAEYNQLIRHKLEGKPVHPHNEHHRKTCDLLQAIEDEYPREKDTTVYTLLLTMLEAQEESLRQQKKNILLSGEQRLDISLYKGGISVLIDRFLVNKEVTDKDLIFYLGFGFFLQLADDLQDIKEDSSNGYQTVFTVDLHAKQEEKLVNKMLHFIYHLMASYQSENDIFKDFVLMNCYQLIFTSILGSKEFFSKDYLKQIEKYLPVSLPYLETMLHNRVEKQDNKKQSKYMKMLDSILSQ
;
A
#
# COMPACT_ATOMS: atom_id res chain seq x y z
N MET A 1 2.28 -25.05 8.32
CA MET A 1 3.62 -25.01 7.72
C MET A 1 4.49 -24.04 8.52
N ARG A 2 5.74 -24.39 8.87
CA ARG A 2 6.66 -23.43 9.50
C ARG A 2 7.37 -22.67 8.39
N ILE A 3 7.11 -21.37 8.27
CA ILE A 3 7.77 -20.52 7.29
C ILE A 3 9.10 -20.06 7.89
N ASP A 4 10.21 -20.40 7.25
CA ASP A 4 11.54 -19.95 7.66
C ASP A 4 12.20 -19.04 6.63
N LYS A 5 13.25 -18.35 7.08
CA LYS A 5 13.98 -17.38 6.27
C LYS A 5 14.61 -18.00 5.02
N ASN A 6 15.11 -19.23 5.10
CA ASN A 6 15.78 -19.86 3.96
C ASN A 6 14.75 -20.20 2.87
N THR A 7 13.57 -20.70 3.24
CA THR A 7 12.48 -20.94 2.29
C THR A 7 12.06 -19.65 1.58
N ILE A 8 11.91 -18.56 2.32
CA ILE A 8 11.58 -17.25 1.74
C ILE A 8 12.65 -16.81 0.74
N GLN A 9 13.92 -16.83 1.17
CA GLN A 9 15.04 -16.40 0.34
C GLN A 9 15.15 -17.23 -0.94
N ASP A 10 14.98 -18.55 -0.83
CA ASP A 10 15.00 -19.45 -1.97
C ASP A 10 13.88 -19.10 -2.97
N ILE A 11 12.63 -18.94 -2.52
CA ILE A 11 11.51 -18.58 -3.40
C ILE A 11 11.73 -17.22 -4.06
N CYS A 12 12.12 -16.19 -3.29
CA CYS A 12 12.39 -14.85 -3.83
C CYS A 12 13.51 -14.85 -4.87
N LEU A 13 14.67 -15.41 -4.52
CA LEU A 13 15.90 -15.26 -5.29
C LEU A 13 16.06 -16.31 -6.40
N THR A 14 15.26 -17.37 -6.38
CA THR A 14 15.25 -18.38 -7.45
C THR A 14 13.97 -18.32 -8.26
N ILE A 15 12.80 -18.58 -7.67
CA ILE A 15 11.54 -18.74 -8.41
C ILE A 15 11.10 -17.40 -8.98
N ILE A 16 10.87 -16.42 -8.11
CA ILE A 16 10.29 -15.12 -8.50
C ILE A 16 11.28 -14.32 -9.34
N LYS A 17 12.57 -14.32 -8.97
CA LYS A 17 13.62 -13.68 -9.76
C LYS A 17 13.71 -14.26 -11.18
N ASN A 18 13.64 -15.58 -11.34
CA ASN A 18 13.68 -16.19 -12.68
C ASN A 18 12.43 -15.85 -13.49
N GLU A 19 11.24 -15.88 -12.87
CA GLU A 19 9.99 -15.47 -13.51
C GLU A 19 10.09 -14.02 -14.00
N TRP A 20 10.49 -13.10 -13.12
CA TRP A 20 10.75 -11.72 -13.47
C TRP A 20 11.74 -11.59 -14.63
N LEU A 21 12.94 -12.17 -14.53
CA LEU A 21 13.97 -12.04 -15.58
C LEU A 21 13.47 -12.56 -16.94
N SER A 22 12.66 -13.61 -16.96
CA SER A 22 12.07 -14.18 -18.19
C SER A 22 10.84 -13.44 -18.72
N THR A 23 10.26 -12.51 -17.96
CA THR A 23 9.04 -11.79 -18.34
C THR A 23 9.25 -10.89 -19.56
N ASP A 24 8.29 -10.86 -20.47
CA ASP A 24 8.27 -10.02 -21.68
C ASP A 24 8.36 -8.52 -21.32
N ASP A 25 8.99 -7.71 -22.18
CA ASP A 25 9.14 -6.26 -22.00
C ASP A 25 8.46 -5.43 -23.12
N SER A 26 7.74 -6.10 -24.01
CA SER A 26 6.91 -5.50 -25.04
C SER A 26 5.58 -4.98 -24.49
N PHE A 27 4.94 -4.08 -25.22
CA PHE A 27 3.68 -3.51 -24.75
C PHE A 27 2.59 -4.59 -24.72
N PRO A 28 1.88 -4.78 -23.59
CA PRO A 28 0.93 -5.88 -23.43
C PRO A 28 -0.29 -5.75 -24.35
N ASP A 29 -0.76 -6.89 -24.86
CA ASP A 29 -1.92 -7.01 -25.75
C ASP A 29 -3.22 -7.40 -25.02
N PHE A 30 -3.13 -7.74 -23.73
CA PHE A 30 -4.26 -8.15 -22.88
C PHE A 30 -4.97 -6.99 -22.17
N LEU A 31 -4.47 -5.75 -22.28
CA LEU A 31 -5.05 -4.62 -21.55
C LEU A 31 -6.41 -4.20 -22.14
N PRO A 32 -7.45 -4.02 -21.30
CA PRO A 32 -8.76 -3.59 -21.78
C PRO A 32 -8.79 -2.08 -22.07
N GLU A 33 -8.96 -1.71 -23.35
CA GLU A 33 -9.12 -0.30 -23.73
C GLU A 33 -10.43 0.29 -23.17
N ILE A 34 -10.38 1.55 -22.71
CA ILE A 34 -11.54 2.29 -22.20
C ILE A 34 -11.96 3.33 -23.24
N SER A 35 -13.22 3.26 -23.67
CA SER A 35 -13.75 4.17 -24.69
C SER A 35 -13.81 5.61 -24.20
N TYR A 36 -13.68 6.57 -25.12
CA TYR A 36 -13.77 8.00 -24.80
C TYR A 36 -15.13 8.36 -24.16
N GLU A 37 -16.23 7.76 -24.63
CA GLU A 37 -17.55 7.94 -24.04
C GLU A 37 -17.58 7.49 -22.57
N THR A 38 -17.00 6.33 -22.26
CA THR A 38 -16.91 5.82 -20.88
C THR A 38 -16.11 6.76 -19.99
N LYS A 39 -14.98 7.30 -20.49
CA LYS A 39 -14.18 8.29 -19.76
C LYS A 39 -15.01 9.53 -19.43
N MET A 40 -15.79 10.03 -20.39
CA MET A 40 -16.62 11.21 -20.18
C MET A 40 -17.76 10.97 -19.19
N GLN A 41 -18.36 9.78 -19.21
CA GLN A 41 -19.34 9.36 -18.21
C GLN A 41 -18.70 9.28 -16.81
N ASN A 42 -17.49 8.70 -16.71
CA ASN A 42 -16.75 8.62 -15.46
C ASN A 42 -16.38 10.00 -14.91
N GLU A 43 -15.91 10.93 -15.75
CA GLU A 43 -15.60 12.30 -15.34
C GLU A 43 -16.84 13.05 -14.86
N ALA A 44 -17.97 12.92 -15.56
CA ALA A 44 -19.23 13.52 -15.14
C ALA A 44 -19.68 12.95 -13.78
N TYR A 45 -19.54 11.64 -13.58
CA TYR A 45 -19.85 10.97 -12.33
C TYR A 45 -18.97 11.47 -11.17
N VAL A 46 -17.65 11.49 -11.35
CA VAL A 46 -16.70 11.97 -10.33
C VAL A 46 -16.96 13.45 -10.01
N ASN A 47 -17.21 14.31 -11.00
CA ASN A 47 -17.54 15.71 -10.77
C ASN A 47 -18.82 15.91 -9.96
N ASN A 48 -19.85 15.09 -10.21
CA ASN A 48 -21.10 15.14 -9.45
C ASN A 48 -20.86 14.76 -7.98
N ILE A 49 -20.13 13.68 -7.72
CA ILE A 49 -19.72 13.28 -6.37
C ILE A 49 -18.94 14.41 -5.69
N LEU A 50 -17.91 14.94 -6.34
CA LEU A 50 -17.05 15.98 -5.77
C LEU A 50 -17.87 17.22 -5.41
N THR A 51 -18.81 17.62 -6.27
CA THR A 51 -19.71 18.75 -6.02
C THR A 51 -20.61 18.49 -4.81
N GLU A 52 -21.19 17.30 -4.70
CA GLU A 52 -22.02 16.93 -3.55
C GLU A 52 -21.23 16.92 -2.24
N PHE A 53 -20.03 16.32 -2.25
CA PHE A 53 -19.13 16.29 -1.08
C PHE A 53 -18.67 17.69 -0.68
N GLN A 54 -18.27 18.53 -1.64
CA GLN A 54 -17.88 19.90 -1.37
C GLN A 54 -19.03 20.70 -0.74
N ALA A 55 -20.24 20.61 -1.30
CA ALA A 55 -21.42 21.28 -0.77
C ALA A 55 -21.78 20.79 0.65
N HIS A 56 -21.60 19.49 0.92
CA HIS A 56 -21.81 18.90 2.25
C HIS A 56 -20.72 19.32 3.25
N PHE A 57 -19.45 19.33 2.84
CA PHE A 57 -18.30 19.70 3.68
C PHE A 57 -18.26 21.19 4.02
N GLN A 58 -18.76 22.05 3.13
CA GLN A 58 -18.95 23.47 3.44
C GLN A 58 -19.96 23.69 4.59
N LYS A 59 -20.90 22.77 4.79
CA LYS A 59 -21.93 22.82 5.85
C LYS A 59 -21.47 22.17 7.17
N PHE A 60 -20.18 21.87 7.32
CA PHE A 60 -19.65 21.26 8.56
C PHE A 60 -19.96 22.13 9.80
N PRO A 61 -20.75 21.63 10.77
CA PRO A 61 -21.21 22.43 11.89
C PRO A 61 -20.10 22.82 12.87
N ARG A 62 -20.09 24.10 13.29
CA ARG A 62 -19.19 24.59 14.33
C ARG A 62 -19.47 23.91 15.68
N LEU A 63 -20.75 23.82 16.06
CA LEU A 63 -21.20 23.28 17.34
C LEU A 63 -21.39 21.74 17.29
N PRO A 64 -20.99 21.00 18.34
CA PRO A 64 -21.09 19.53 18.39
C PRO A 64 -22.50 18.97 18.14
N ILE A 65 -23.54 19.67 18.62
CA ILE A 65 -24.95 19.25 18.48
C ILE A 65 -25.35 19.06 17.01
N GLY A 66 -24.85 19.91 16.11
CA GLY A 66 -25.13 19.82 14.67
C GLY A 66 -24.36 18.69 13.97
N ARG A 67 -23.22 18.27 14.54
CA ARG A 67 -22.33 17.29 13.91
C ARG A 67 -22.98 15.91 13.83
N LYS A 68 -23.92 15.58 14.71
CA LYS A 68 -24.59 14.28 14.70
C LYS A 68 -25.27 13.98 13.36
N ARG A 69 -26.13 14.90 12.92
CA ARG A 69 -26.85 14.80 11.64
C ARG A 69 -25.90 14.90 10.45
N TRP A 70 -24.89 15.76 10.54
CA TRP A 70 -23.90 15.92 9.47
C TRP A 70 -23.11 14.62 9.24
N ASN A 71 -22.59 13.99 10.30
CA ASN A 71 -21.87 12.72 10.22
C ASN A 71 -22.75 11.60 9.65
N GLN A 72 -24.01 11.49 10.08
CA GLN A 72 -24.95 10.49 9.53
C GLN A 72 -25.18 10.68 8.03
N LYS A 73 -25.25 11.94 7.57
CA LYS A 73 -25.33 12.22 6.13
C LYS A 73 -24.02 11.86 5.43
N THR A 74 -22.85 12.20 5.99
CA THR A 74 -21.55 11.83 5.44
C THR A 74 -21.42 10.31 5.26
N LEU A 75 -21.81 9.54 6.29
CA LEU A 75 -21.83 8.08 6.27
C LEU A 75 -22.67 7.55 5.10
N ARG A 76 -23.90 8.04 4.94
CA ARG A 76 -24.78 7.64 3.84
C ARG A 76 -24.18 7.96 2.47
N LEU A 77 -23.52 9.11 2.32
CA LEU A 77 -22.86 9.48 1.07
C LEU A 77 -21.73 8.51 0.73
N ILE A 78 -20.88 8.17 1.71
CA ILE A 78 -19.78 7.21 1.52
C ILE A 78 -20.32 5.83 1.13
N ILE A 79 -21.29 5.29 1.88
CA ILE A 79 -21.91 3.99 1.58
C ILE A 79 -22.57 4.00 0.21
N THR A 80 -23.26 5.09 -0.15
CA THR A 80 -23.89 5.22 -1.47
C THR A 80 -22.86 5.18 -2.60
N ILE A 81 -21.69 5.79 -2.41
CA ILE A 81 -20.60 5.75 -3.40
C ILE A 81 -20.05 4.34 -3.51
N LEU A 82 -19.70 3.69 -2.39
CA LEU A 82 -19.11 2.35 -2.43
C LEU A 82 -20.01 1.34 -3.14
N ASN A 83 -21.33 1.46 -2.97
CA ASN A 83 -22.31 0.59 -3.60
C ASN A 83 -22.69 0.97 -5.05
N LYS A 84 -22.25 2.12 -5.58
CA LYS A 84 -22.68 2.62 -6.89
C LYS A 84 -21.56 3.09 -7.81
N GLU A 85 -20.36 3.34 -7.31
CA GLU A 85 -19.27 3.86 -8.11
C GLU A 85 -18.87 2.85 -9.18
N THR A 86 -18.86 3.29 -10.44
CA THR A 86 -18.59 2.44 -11.60
C THR A 86 -17.21 2.66 -12.18
N VAL A 87 -16.40 3.55 -11.59
CA VAL A 87 -15.09 3.92 -12.12
C VAL A 87 -14.08 2.83 -11.80
N LEU A 88 -14.05 2.39 -10.53
CA LEU A 88 -13.30 1.22 -10.08
C LEU A 88 -14.20 -0.01 -10.00
N GLY A 89 -15.47 0.20 -9.62
CA GLY A 89 -16.49 -0.84 -9.66
C GLY A 89 -16.41 -1.84 -8.51
N ILE A 90 -16.05 -1.42 -7.28
CA ILE A 90 -15.91 -2.33 -6.13
C ILE A 90 -17.18 -3.16 -5.84
N HIS A 91 -18.36 -2.56 -6.05
CA HIS A 91 -19.67 -3.22 -5.92
C HIS A 91 -19.93 -4.36 -6.91
N ARG A 92 -19.08 -4.50 -7.93
CA ARG A 92 -19.12 -5.65 -8.85
C ARG A 92 -18.31 -6.83 -8.32
N ALA A 93 -17.39 -6.57 -7.41
CA ALA A 93 -16.47 -7.55 -6.84
C ALA A 93 -16.84 -7.96 -5.41
N MET A 94 -17.54 -7.10 -4.68
CA MET A 94 -18.07 -7.34 -3.34
C MET A 94 -19.58 -7.09 -3.31
N ASP A 95 -20.34 -7.92 -2.59
CA ASP A 95 -21.75 -7.66 -2.34
C ASP A 95 -21.95 -6.56 -1.29
N GLU A 96 -23.19 -6.04 -1.17
CA GLU A 96 -23.52 -4.94 -0.26
C GLU A 96 -23.16 -5.25 1.21
N PRO A 97 -23.46 -6.44 1.77
CA PRO A 97 -23.01 -6.81 3.12
C PRO A 97 -21.49 -6.77 3.30
N THR A 98 -20.73 -7.23 2.30
CA THR A 98 -19.26 -7.23 2.33
C THR A 98 -18.72 -5.80 2.27
N ILE A 99 -19.32 -4.92 1.45
CA ILE A 99 -18.97 -3.50 1.41
C ILE A 99 -19.23 -2.83 2.77
N ASP A 100 -20.37 -3.11 3.40
CA ASP A 100 -20.71 -2.54 4.71
C ASP A 100 -19.73 -3.02 5.80
N GLN A 101 -19.33 -4.29 5.75
CA GLN A 101 -18.31 -4.84 6.64
C GLN A 101 -16.95 -4.18 6.42
N PHE A 102 -16.49 -4.07 5.17
CA PHE A 102 -15.24 -3.41 4.81
C PHE A 102 -15.22 -1.94 5.27
N TYR A 103 -16.33 -1.21 5.05
CA TYR A 103 -16.49 0.15 5.53
C TYR A 103 -16.36 0.24 7.06
N THR A 104 -17.05 -0.66 7.78
CA THR A 104 -17.02 -0.69 9.25
C THR A 104 -15.61 -0.94 9.75
N GLU A 105 -14.90 -1.87 9.12
CA GLU A 105 -13.54 -2.20 9.46
C GLU A 105 -12.55 -1.05 9.20
N VAL A 106 -12.64 -0.37 8.05
CA VAL A 106 -11.83 0.83 7.76
C VAL A 106 -12.12 1.93 8.78
N LYS A 107 -13.39 2.10 9.17
CA LYS A 107 -13.78 3.05 10.22
C LYS A 107 -13.14 2.69 11.56
N ASP A 108 -13.18 1.41 11.95
CA ASP A 108 -12.56 0.94 13.19
C ASP A 108 -11.04 1.13 13.18
N PHE A 109 -10.38 0.83 12.06
CA PHE A 109 -8.96 1.12 11.87
C PHE A 109 -8.64 2.60 12.11
N LEU A 110 -9.37 3.50 11.45
CA LEU A 110 -9.17 4.94 11.58
C LEU A 110 -9.45 5.43 13.01
N GLN A 111 -10.47 4.89 13.69
CA GLN A 111 -10.72 5.19 15.10
C GLN A 111 -9.54 4.78 15.99
N HIS A 112 -8.98 3.59 15.78
CA HIS A 112 -7.81 3.12 16.54
C HIS A 112 -6.57 3.96 16.23
N ALA A 113 -6.31 4.28 14.96
CA ALA A 113 -5.17 5.12 14.56
C ALA A 113 -5.25 6.51 15.22
N ARG A 114 -6.42 7.16 15.19
CA ARG A 114 -6.61 8.49 15.81
C ARG A 114 -6.52 8.46 17.33
N ARG A 115 -6.94 7.38 18.00
CA ARG A 115 -6.79 7.22 19.46
C ARG A 115 -5.34 6.94 19.85
N PHE A 116 -4.66 6.07 19.10
CA PHE A 116 -3.30 5.63 19.38
C PHE A 116 -2.26 6.73 19.12
N ALA A 117 -2.39 7.43 17.99
CA ALA A 117 -1.44 8.44 17.55
C ALA A 117 -2.16 9.68 16.97
N PRO A 118 -2.79 10.50 17.83
CA PRO A 118 -3.58 11.67 17.39
C PRO A 118 -2.76 12.76 16.67
N LYS A 119 -1.43 12.71 16.78
CA LYS A 119 -0.50 13.64 16.15
C LYS A 119 -0.13 13.25 14.71
N LEU A 120 -0.45 12.03 14.25
CA LEU A 120 -0.16 11.64 12.87
C LEU A 120 -0.92 12.54 11.89
N THR A 121 -0.21 12.88 10.81
CA THR A 121 -0.71 13.62 9.67
C THR A 121 -1.64 12.75 8.81
N PHE A 122 -2.30 13.36 7.82
CA PHE A 122 -3.12 12.60 6.87
C PHE A 122 -2.29 11.60 6.05
N GLU A 123 -1.08 11.99 5.68
CA GLU A 123 -0.18 11.17 4.87
C GLU A 123 0.27 9.93 5.66
N GLU A 124 0.68 10.10 6.91
CA GLU A 124 1.08 8.99 7.79
C GLU A 124 -0.09 8.04 8.10
N ILE A 125 -1.30 8.57 8.31
CA ILE A 125 -2.51 7.74 8.48
C ILE A 125 -2.84 7.02 7.16
N GLY A 126 -2.69 7.70 6.03
CA GLY A 126 -2.90 7.14 4.70
C GLY A 126 -1.93 6.01 4.38
N GLN A 127 -0.66 6.14 4.76
CA GLN A 127 0.37 5.10 4.63
C GLN A 127 -0.03 3.84 5.38
N ALA A 128 -0.39 3.96 6.66
CA ALA A 128 -0.85 2.82 7.45
C ALA A 128 -2.15 2.22 6.91
N LEU A 129 -3.11 3.06 6.50
CA LEU A 129 -4.38 2.58 5.94
C LEU A 129 -4.18 1.83 4.62
N ARG A 130 -3.24 2.26 3.76
CA ARG A 130 -2.95 1.55 2.50
C ARG A 130 -2.45 0.13 2.76
N ASN A 131 -1.53 -0.06 3.70
CA ASN A 131 -1.09 -1.41 4.09
C ASN A 131 -2.26 -2.23 4.68
N TYR A 132 -3.08 -1.63 5.53
CA TYR A 132 -4.25 -2.33 6.09
C TYR A 132 -5.29 -2.71 5.02
N ILE A 133 -5.44 -1.91 3.95
CA ILE A 133 -6.29 -2.26 2.81
C ILE A 133 -5.74 -3.48 2.07
N VAL A 134 -4.41 -3.61 1.92
CA VAL A 134 -3.78 -4.81 1.34
C VAL A 134 -4.10 -6.05 2.20
N TYR A 135 -3.97 -5.95 3.52
CA TYR A 135 -4.42 -6.99 4.45
C TYR A 135 -5.90 -7.36 4.26
N ALA A 136 -6.79 -6.36 4.19
CA ALA A 136 -8.22 -6.58 4.00
C ALA A 136 -8.54 -7.19 2.62
N MET A 137 -7.81 -6.82 1.57
CA MET A 137 -7.92 -7.44 0.25
C MET A 137 -7.58 -8.93 0.30
N PHE A 138 -6.56 -9.32 1.08
CA PHE A 138 -6.20 -10.73 1.21
C PHE A 138 -7.22 -11.51 2.00
N LYS A 139 -7.84 -10.92 3.01
CA LYS A 139 -9.00 -11.54 3.66
C LYS A 139 -10.10 -11.83 2.66
N GLU A 140 -10.41 -10.90 1.76
CA GLU A 140 -11.44 -11.09 0.73
C GLU A 140 -11.06 -12.18 -0.30
N ILE A 141 -9.82 -12.16 -0.80
CA ILE A 141 -9.29 -13.22 -1.70
C ILE A 141 -9.44 -14.60 -1.06
N HIS A 142 -9.25 -14.70 0.25
CA HIS A 142 -9.35 -15.94 1.04
C HIS A 142 -10.72 -16.17 1.69
N GLN A 143 -11.74 -15.38 1.34
CA GLN A 143 -13.10 -15.47 1.88
C GLN A 143 -13.16 -15.47 3.43
N VAL A 144 -12.23 -14.78 4.08
CA VAL A 144 -12.15 -14.64 5.55
C VAL A 144 -12.98 -13.43 5.99
N LYS A 145 -14.13 -13.70 6.61
CA LYS A 145 -15.12 -12.67 6.99
C LYS A 145 -14.93 -12.10 8.39
N THR A 146 -13.70 -12.08 8.91
CA THR A 146 -13.42 -11.41 10.19
C THR A 146 -13.47 -9.90 10.02
N GLY A 147 -13.85 -9.17 11.08
CA GLY A 147 -13.83 -7.71 11.09
C GLY A 147 -12.44 -7.15 11.35
N PHE A 148 -12.40 -6.01 12.05
CA PHE A 148 -11.16 -5.35 12.48
C PHE A 148 -10.19 -6.32 13.19
N SER A 149 -8.93 -6.26 12.78
CA SER A 149 -7.83 -7.10 13.30
C SER A 149 -6.81 -6.25 14.06
N LYS A 150 -6.56 -6.59 15.32
CA LYS A 150 -5.53 -5.92 16.13
C LYS A 150 -4.11 -6.18 15.63
N PRO A 151 -3.72 -7.42 15.26
CA PRO A 151 -2.42 -7.68 14.65
C PRO A 151 -2.26 -6.99 13.30
N GLY A 152 -3.29 -7.02 12.45
CA GLY A 152 -3.30 -6.30 11.17
C GLY A 152 -3.10 -4.80 11.40
N PHE A 153 -3.84 -4.21 12.34
CA PHE A 153 -3.65 -2.81 12.75
C PHE A 153 -2.23 -2.55 13.25
N GLY A 154 -1.72 -3.41 14.14
CA GLY A 154 -0.38 -3.32 14.72
C GLY A 154 0.68 -3.26 13.64
N TYR A 155 0.63 -4.21 12.69
CA TYR A 155 1.56 -4.29 11.58
C TYR A 155 1.45 -3.10 10.62
N SER A 156 0.25 -2.75 10.17
CA SER A 156 0.07 -1.63 9.24
C SER A 156 0.47 -0.28 9.84
N MET A 157 0.28 -0.09 11.15
CA MET A 157 0.72 1.12 11.84
C MET A 157 2.22 1.15 12.10
N LEU A 158 2.98 0.06 11.90
CA LEU A 158 4.44 0.12 12.01
C LEU A 158 5.04 1.03 10.95
N TYR A 159 4.54 1.03 9.71
CA TYR A 159 5.07 1.82 8.58
C TYR A 159 5.35 3.30 8.92
N PRO A 160 4.37 4.10 9.40
CA PRO A 160 4.65 5.49 9.76
C PRO A 160 5.58 5.65 10.98
N PHE A 161 5.81 4.60 11.78
CA PHE A 161 6.72 4.61 12.92
C PHE A 161 8.11 4.06 12.60
N THR A 162 8.24 3.14 11.65
CA THR A 162 9.50 2.52 11.26
C THR A 162 10.11 3.27 10.10
N ASP A 163 9.41 3.37 8.99
CA ASP A 163 9.97 3.82 7.72
C ASP A 163 10.33 5.31 7.83
N ASN A 164 9.36 6.14 8.25
CA ASN A 164 9.56 7.58 8.43
C ASN A 164 10.65 7.90 9.47
N TYR A 165 10.85 7.02 10.46
CA TYR A 165 11.91 7.18 11.45
C TYR A 165 13.28 6.81 10.85
N ILE A 166 13.36 5.68 10.17
CA ILE A 166 14.60 5.18 9.57
C ILE A 166 15.05 6.05 8.39
N ASP A 167 14.13 6.64 7.64
CA ASP A 167 14.44 7.53 6.51
C ASP A 167 14.67 8.98 6.94
N SER A 168 14.42 9.32 8.22
CA SER A 168 14.62 10.68 8.71
C SER A 168 16.08 11.12 8.61
N ILE A 169 16.32 12.26 7.95
CA ILE A 169 17.64 12.92 7.91
C ILE A 169 18.01 13.63 9.22
N ASN A 170 17.04 13.80 10.13
CA ASN A 170 17.24 14.50 11.40
C ASN A 170 17.76 13.56 12.50
N LEU A 171 17.83 12.26 12.23
CA LEU A 171 18.30 11.24 13.16
C LEU A 171 19.68 10.75 12.75
N THR A 172 20.53 10.57 13.75
CA THR A 172 21.87 10.01 13.58
C THR A 172 21.81 8.51 13.32
N ASP A 173 22.86 7.97 12.69
CA ASP A 173 23.00 6.52 12.48
C ASP A 173 22.93 5.72 13.79
N ASN A 174 23.44 6.29 14.89
CA ASN A 174 23.37 5.67 16.21
C ASN A 174 21.93 5.59 16.74
N GLU A 175 21.14 6.67 16.60
CA GLU A 175 19.73 6.66 16.99
C GLU A 175 18.91 5.63 16.19
N LYS A 176 19.20 5.49 14.89
CA LYS A 176 18.56 4.47 14.03
C LYS A 176 18.98 3.05 14.44
N ALA A 177 20.26 2.83 14.73
CA ALA A 177 20.77 1.55 15.19
C ALA A 177 20.18 1.15 16.55
N GLU A 178 20.09 2.08 17.51
CA GLU A 178 19.45 1.84 18.81
C GLU A 178 17.96 1.50 18.65
N TYR A 179 17.26 2.18 17.75
CA TYR A 179 15.86 1.91 17.44
C TYR A 179 15.65 0.51 16.83
N ASN A 180 16.46 0.13 15.84
CA ASN A 180 16.39 -1.22 15.26
C ASN A 180 16.75 -2.30 16.28
N GLN A 181 17.73 -2.05 17.15
CA GLN A 181 18.09 -2.98 18.21
C GLN A 181 16.95 -3.18 19.22
N LEU A 182 16.20 -2.12 19.55
CA LEU A 182 15.00 -2.21 20.39
C LEU A 182 13.96 -3.13 19.74
N ILE A 183 13.65 -2.92 18.45
CA ILE A 183 12.68 -3.74 17.71
C ILE A 183 13.16 -5.20 17.69
N ARG A 184 14.42 -5.44 17.36
CA ARG A 184 15.03 -6.77 17.33
C ARG A 184 14.92 -7.47 18.68
N HIS A 185 15.31 -6.80 19.76
CA HIS A 185 15.19 -7.34 21.11
C HIS A 185 13.74 -7.66 21.48
N LYS A 186 12.80 -6.77 21.17
CA LYS A 186 11.37 -7.01 21.40
C LYS A 186 10.92 -8.26 20.62
N LEU A 187 11.24 -8.37 19.34
CA LEU A 187 10.89 -9.51 18.49
C LEU A 187 11.57 -10.82 18.89
N GLU A 188 12.75 -10.78 19.50
CA GLU A 188 13.45 -11.96 20.06
C GLU A 188 12.93 -12.37 21.44
N GLY A 189 12.00 -11.61 22.03
CA GLY A 189 11.47 -11.87 23.37
C GLY A 189 12.42 -11.46 24.50
N LYS A 190 13.43 -10.64 24.21
CA LYS A 190 14.33 -10.07 25.21
C LYS A 190 13.66 -8.90 25.93
N PRO A 191 14.03 -8.62 27.19
CA PRO A 191 13.58 -7.41 27.89
C PRO A 191 13.97 -6.16 27.12
N VAL A 192 13.03 -5.22 26.98
CA VAL A 192 13.24 -3.93 26.32
C VAL A 192 12.82 -2.78 27.23
N HIS A 193 13.55 -1.68 27.17
CA HIS A 193 13.27 -0.46 27.92
C HIS A 193 13.12 0.72 26.94
N PRO A 194 11.89 1.04 26.52
CA PRO A 194 11.64 2.19 25.63
C PRO A 194 12.12 3.50 26.26
N HIS A 195 12.98 4.24 25.55
CA HIS A 195 13.55 5.50 26.03
C HIS A 195 12.65 6.73 25.84
N ASN A 196 11.73 6.67 24.87
CA ASN A 196 10.87 7.80 24.51
C ASN A 196 9.46 7.33 24.09
N GLU A 197 8.57 8.28 23.79
CA GLU A 197 7.19 7.98 23.37
C GLU A 197 7.14 7.16 22.06
N HIS A 198 8.04 7.42 21.12
CA HIS A 198 8.11 6.71 19.83
C HIS A 198 8.44 5.22 20.05
N HIS A 199 9.50 4.93 20.80
CA HIS A 199 9.91 3.57 21.15
C HIS A 199 8.79 2.82 21.86
N ARG A 200 8.09 3.49 22.80
CA ARG A 200 6.97 2.87 23.53
C ARG A 200 5.84 2.51 22.59
N LYS A 201 5.45 3.42 21.69
CA LYS A 201 4.40 3.15 20.70
C LYS A 201 4.79 2.03 19.74
N THR A 202 6.03 1.99 19.25
CA THR A 202 6.50 0.85 18.44
C THR A 202 6.39 -0.46 19.21
N CYS A 203 6.77 -0.50 20.49
CA CYS A 203 6.58 -1.69 21.33
C CYS A 203 5.10 -2.06 21.53
N ASP A 204 4.21 -1.07 21.69
CA ASP A 204 2.77 -1.30 21.84
C ASP A 204 2.15 -1.88 20.54
N LEU A 205 2.60 -1.43 19.36
CA LEU A 205 2.18 -1.98 18.07
C LEU A 205 2.65 -3.43 17.88
N LEU A 206 3.90 -3.72 18.23
CA LEU A 206 4.42 -5.10 18.23
C LEU A 206 3.64 -5.96 19.22
N GLN A 207 3.35 -5.45 20.42
CA GLN A 207 2.54 -6.15 21.42
C GLN A 207 1.15 -6.52 20.90
N ALA A 208 0.51 -5.66 20.11
CA ALA A 208 -0.79 -5.97 19.50
C ALA A 208 -0.75 -7.21 18.57
N ILE A 209 0.42 -7.52 17.99
CA ILE A 209 0.65 -8.75 17.25
C ILE A 209 0.94 -9.90 18.22
N GLU A 210 1.83 -9.70 19.21
CA GLU A 210 2.21 -10.74 20.19
C GLU A 210 1.03 -11.29 20.99
N ASP A 211 0.04 -10.44 21.30
CA ASP A 211 -1.14 -10.82 22.08
C ASP A 211 -1.99 -11.91 21.38
N GLU A 212 -2.02 -11.93 20.04
CA GLU A 212 -2.73 -12.97 19.27
C GLU A 212 -1.82 -14.11 18.81
N TYR A 213 -0.50 -13.91 18.81
CA TYR A 213 0.50 -14.90 18.39
C TYR A 213 1.50 -15.23 19.51
N PRO A 214 1.11 -16.00 20.54
CA PRO A 214 2.02 -16.36 21.63
C PRO A 214 3.23 -17.18 21.14
N ARG A 215 4.43 -16.76 21.52
CA ARG A 215 5.73 -17.38 21.14
C ARG A 215 5.79 -18.89 21.37
N GLU A 216 5.20 -19.35 22.46
CA GLU A 216 5.18 -20.76 22.88
C GLU A 216 4.39 -21.65 21.90
N LYS A 217 3.47 -21.05 21.12
CA LYS A 217 2.59 -21.77 20.19
C LYS A 217 3.13 -21.77 18.77
N ASP A 218 3.52 -20.59 18.28
CA ASP A 218 4.02 -20.42 16.92
C ASP A 218 4.98 -19.23 16.87
N THR A 219 6.21 -19.48 16.39
CA THR A 219 7.23 -18.44 16.24
C THR A 219 7.23 -17.79 14.86
N THR A 220 6.38 -18.25 13.93
CA THR A 220 6.45 -17.88 12.51
C THR A 220 6.32 -16.37 12.30
N VAL A 221 5.36 -15.70 12.96
CA VAL A 221 5.20 -14.24 12.84
C VAL A 221 6.47 -13.47 13.27
N TYR A 222 7.16 -13.95 14.31
CA TYR A 222 8.40 -13.34 14.79
C TYR A 222 9.54 -13.55 13.81
N THR A 223 9.62 -14.74 13.20
CA THR A 223 10.56 -14.99 12.11
C THR A 223 10.30 -14.04 10.95
N LEU A 224 9.05 -13.87 10.52
CA LEU A 224 8.70 -12.95 9.43
C LEU A 224 9.04 -11.49 9.77
N LEU A 225 8.68 -11.01 10.96
CA LEU A 225 8.97 -9.63 11.39
C LEU A 225 10.48 -9.36 11.55
N LEU A 226 11.25 -10.32 12.07
CA LEU A 226 12.72 -10.21 12.12
C LEU A 226 13.32 -10.20 10.72
N THR A 227 12.77 -11.02 9.82
CA THR A 227 13.18 -11.06 8.41
C THR A 227 12.89 -9.72 7.71
N MET A 228 11.74 -9.09 8.01
CA MET A 228 11.40 -7.77 7.50
C MET A 228 12.34 -6.68 8.03
N LEU A 229 12.68 -6.73 9.33
CA LEU A 229 13.65 -5.80 9.92
C LEU A 229 15.01 -5.89 9.21
N GLU A 230 15.48 -7.11 8.94
CA GLU A 230 16.73 -7.33 8.19
C GLU A 230 16.63 -6.86 6.74
N ALA A 231 15.49 -7.08 6.06
CA ALA A 231 15.27 -6.59 4.71
C ALA A 231 15.24 -5.06 4.64
N GLN A 232 14.65 -4.41 5.65
CA GLN A 232 14.65 -2.94 5.77
C GLN A 232 16.07 -2.41 6.00
N GLU A 233 16.83 -3.01 6.92
CA GLU A 233 18.24 -2.66 7.16
C GLU A 233 19.09 -2.80 5.89
N GLU A 234 18.88 -3.87 5.13
CA GLU A 234 19.58 -4.10 3.87
C GLU A 234 19.19 -3.07 2.79
N SER A 235 17.92 -2.66 2.74
CA SER A 235 17.45 -1.65 1.78
C SER A 235 18.12 -0.28 1.94
N LEU A 236 18.64 0.04 3.13
CA LEU A 236 19.43 1.25 3.35
C LEU A 236 20.69 1.32 2.48
N ARG A 237 21.18 0.19 1.97
CA ARG A 237 22.27 0.19 0.98
C ARG A 237 21.88 0.91 -0.31
N GLN A 238 20.60 0.90 -0.69
CA GLN A 238 20.13 1.62 -1.88
C GLN A 238 20.22 3.14 -1.70
N GLN A 239 20.24 3.64 -0.47
CA GLN A 239 20.38 5.06 -0.18
C GLN A 239 21.85 5.53 -0.12
N LYS A 240 22.82 4.60 -0.05
CA LYS A 240 24.25 4.89 0.12
C LYS A 240 24.92 5.26 -1.20
N LYS A 241 25.27 6.53 -1.38
CA LYS A 241 25.94 7.05 -2.59
C LYS A 241 27.39 6.58 -2.79
N ASN A 242 28.03 6.14 -1.71
CA ASN A 242 29.43 5.70 -1.72
C ASN A 242 29.61 4.22 -2.13
N ILE A 243 28.52 3.48 -2.28
CA ILE A 243 28.53 2.07 -2.68
C ILE A 243 27.68 1.94 -3.92
N LEU A 244 28.27 1.59 -5.07
CA LEU A 244 27.49 1.35 -6.28
C LEU A 244 26.91 -0.06 -6.25
N LEU A 245 25.58 -0.17 -6.29
CA LEU A 245 24.89 -1.47 -6.37
C LEU A 245 24.73 -1.91 -7.82
N SER A 246 25.00 -3.18 -8.10
CA SER A 246 24.69 -3.79 -9.40
C SER A 246 23.17 -3.88 -9.61
N GLY A 247 22.72 -3.97 -10.86
CA GLY A 247 21.30 -4.16 -11.16
C GLY A 247 20.70 -5.39 -10.48
N GLU A 248 21.50 -6.46 -10.35
CA GLU A 248 21.11 -7.68 -9.63
C GLU A 248 20.92 -7.43 -8.12
N GLN A 249 21.85 -6.71 -7.48
CA GLN A 249 21.72 -6.38 -6.05
C GLN A 249 20.50 -5.52 -5.77
N ARG A 250 20.21 -4.54 -6.65
CA ARG A 250 19.01 -3.69 -6.51
C ARG A 250 17.74 -4.53 -6.62
N LEU A 251 17.69 -5.43 -7.60
CA LEU A 251 16.58 -6.36 -7.79
C LEU A 251 16.38 -7.28 -6.58
N ASP A 252 17.45 -7.87 -6.05
CA ASP A 252 17.39 -8.78 -4.90
C ASP A 252 16.86 -8.08 -3.64
N ILE A 253 17.28 -6.82 -3.42
CA ILE A 253 16.79 -6.00 -2.31
C ILE A 253 15.28 -5.72 -2.47
N SER A 254 14.83 -5.27 -3.65
CA SER A 254 13.42 -4.97 -3.91
C SER A 254 12.54 -6.23 -3.81
N LEU A 255 13.00 -7.37 -4.35
CA LEU A 255 12.32 -8.67 -4.24
C LEU A 255 12.09 -9.07 -2.78
N TYR A 256 13.16 -9.03 -1.99
CA TYR A 256 13.13 -9.56 -0.64
C TYR A 256 12.34 -8.65 0.32
N LYS A 257 12.57 -7.33 0.25
CA LYS A 257 11.83 -6.36 1.06
C LYS A 257 10.34 -6.35 0.73
N GLY A 258 10.00 -6.18 -0.54
CA GLY A 258 8.61 -6.14 -1.00
C GLY A 258 7.88 -7.44 -0.68
N GLY A 259 8.49 -8.58 -1.02
CA GLY A 259 7.90 -9.89 -0.80
C GLY A 259 7.57 -10.16 0.67
N ILE A 260 8.53 -9.94 1.58
CA ILE A 260 8.31 -10.18 3.00
C ILE A 260 7.26 -9.26 3.60
N SER A 261 7.27 -7.99 3.20
CA SER A 261 6.29 -7.00 3.61
C SER A 261 4.85 -7.50 3.41
N VAL A 262 4.56 -8.06 2.24
CA VAL A 262 3.25 -8.59 1.87
C VAL A 262 2.97 -9.99 2.43
N LEU A 263 3.99 -10.83 2.56
CA LEU A 263 3.81 -12.17 3.15
C LEU A 263 3.35 -12.09 4.61
N ILE A 264 3.78 -11.07 5.36
CA ILE A 264 3.29 -10.83 6.73
C ILE A 264 1.79 -10.53 6.71
N ASP A 265 1.30 -9.64 5.84
CA ASP A 265 -0.14 -9.37 5.71
C ASP A 265 -0.93 -10.64 5.42
N ARG A 266 -0.45 -11.49 4.49
CA ARG A 266 -1.08 -12.79 4.21
C ARG A 266 -1.06 -13.72 5.43
N PHE A 267 0.03 -13.76 6.18
CA PHE A 267 0.12 -14.59 7.38
C PHE A 267 -0.93 -14.15 8.43
N LEU A 268 -1.11 -12.84 8.61
CA LEU A 268 -2.06 -12.26 9.57
C LEU A 268 -3.53 -12.49 9.21
N VAL A 269 -3.84 -12.95 7.98
CA VAL A 269 -5.21 -13.41 7.61
C VAL A 269 -5.64 -14.63 8.44
N ASN A 270 -4.69 -15.27 9.14
CA ASN A 270 -4.92 -16.38 10.07
C ASN A 270 -5.64 -17.57 9.41
N LYS A 271 -5.18 -17.87 8.19
CA LYS A 271 -5.56 -19.04 7.40
C LYS A 271 -4.28 -19.73 6.95
N GLU A 272 -4.31 -21.06 6.85
CA GLU A 272 -3.16 -21.86 6.43
C GLU A 272 -2.48 -21.27 5.18
N VAL A 273 -1.16 -21.14 5.23
CA VAL A 273 -0.33 -20.62 4.13
C VAL A 273 0.25 -21.83 3.40
N THR A 274 -0.06 -21.93 2.11
CA THR A 274 0.43 -22.99 1.22
C THR A 274 1.70 -22.55 0.47
N ASP A 275 2.40 -23.49 -0.17
CA ASP A 275 3.56 -23.16 -1.02
C ASP A 275 3.16 -22.22 -2.19
N LYS A 276 1.95 -22.39 -2.73
CA LYS A 276 1.40 -21.51 -3.76
C LYS A 276 1.16 -20.09 -3.23
N ASP A 277 0.69 -19.97 -1.99
CA ASP A 277 0.57 -18.66 -1.34
C ASP A 277 1.95 -18.01 -1.20
N LEU A 278 2.98 -18.75 -0.77
CA LEU A 278 4.33 -18.18 -0.66
C LEU A 278 4.80 -17.56 -1.98
N ILE A 279 4.70 -18.29 -3.09
CA ILE A 279 5.10 -17.78 -4.41
C ILE A 279 4.27 -16.54 -4.78
N PHE A 280 2.94 -16.61 -4.65
CA PHE A 280 2.06 -15.53 -5.03
C PHE A 280 2.30 -14.25 -4.21
N TYR A 281 2.32 -14.35 -2.88
CA TYR A 281 2.41 -13.17 -2.01
C TYR A 281 3.80 -12.56 -1.98
N LEU A 282 4.86 -13.37 -2.06
CA LEU A 282 6.21 -12.85 -2.24
C LEU A 282 6.35 -12.14 -3.60
N GLY A 283 5.76 -12.69 -4.67
CA GLY A 283 5.75 -12.06 -6.00
C GLY A 283 4.92 -10.78 -6.04
N PHE A 284 3.76 -10.80 -5.38
CA PHE A 284 2.87 -9.64 -5.31
C PHE A 284 3.51 -8.50 -4.51
N GLY A 285 4.22 -8.84 -3.44
CA GLY A 285 5.02 -7.87 -2.68
C GLY A 285 6.16 -7.27 -3.47
N PHE A 286 6.85 -8.06 -4.28
CA PHE A 286 7.86 -7.53 -5.21
C PHE A 286 7.23 -6.57 -6.24
N PHE A 287 6.07 -6.92 -6.80
CA PHE A 287 5.34 -6.02 -7.69
C PHE A 287 4.99 -4.69 -7.02
N LEU A 288 4.49 -4.70 -5.78
CA LEU A 288 4.18 -3.47 -5.04
C LEU A 288 5.43 -2.63 -4.77
N GLN A 289 6.56 -3.25 -4.41
CA GLN A 289 7.83 -2.52 -4.25
C GLN A 289 8.27 -1.84 -5.54
N LEU A 290 8.10 -2.48 -6.70
CA LEU A 290 8.39 -1.85 -7.99
C LEU A 290 7.41 -0.71 -8.31
N ALA A 291 6.15 -0.82 -7.90
CA ALA A 291 5.16 0.23 -8.08
C ALA A 291 5.48 1.48 -7.23
N ASP A 292 5.97 1.27 -6.01
CA ASP A 292 6.49 2.35 -5.15
C ASP A 292 7.74 2.99 -5.78
N ASP A 293 8.73 2.19 -6.19
CA ASP A 293 9.94 2.70 -6.87
C ASP A 293 9.59 3.50 -8.15
N LEU A 294 8.56 3.10 -8.91
CA LEU A 294 8.08 3.82 -10.10
C LEU A 294 7.37 5.13 -9.72
N GLN A 295 6.60 5.13 -8.63
CA GLN A 295 5.93 6.33 -8.14
C GLN A 295 6.95 7.36 -7.66
N ASP A 296 8.04 6.91 -7.04
CA ASP A 296 9.05 7.74 -6.40
C ASP A 296 10.32 7.94 -7.24
N ILE A 297 10.37 7.41 -8.48
CA ILE A 297 11.52 7.52 -9.42
C ILE A 297 12.12 8.93 -9.49
N LYS A 298 11.29 9.97 -9.46
CA LYS A 298 11.75 11.37 -9.46
C LYS A 298 12.49 11.74 -8.19
N GLU A 299 11.92 11.39 -7.04
CA GLU A 299 12.50 11.66 -5.73
C GLU A 299 13.77 10.83 -5.54
N ASP A 300 13.70 9.54 -5.83
CA ASP A 300 14.82 8.60 -5.71
C ASP A 300 16.00 9.02 -6.58
N SER A 301 15.76 9.34 -7.86
CA SER A 301 16.81 9.80 -8.77
C SER A 301 17.43 11.12 -8.29
N SER A 302 16.62 12.06 -7.79
CA SER A 302 17.10 13.34 -7.24
C SER A 302 17.93 13.14 -5.98
N ASN A 303 17.53 12.18 -5.14
CA ASN A 303 18.24 11.81 -3.92
C ASN A 303 19.46 10.93 -4.19
N GLY A 304 19.64 10.40 -5.41
CA GLY A 304 20.71 9.49 -5.78
C GLY A 304 20.55 8.10 -5.17
N TYR A 305 19.30 7.71 -4.88
CA TYR A 305 18.94 6.38 -4.43
C TYR A 305 19.03 5.37 -5.58
N GLN A 306 19.24 4.11 -5.22
CA GLN A 306 19.66 3.05 -6.13
C GLN A 306 18.59 1.95 -6.24
N THR A 307 17.39 2.32 -6.66
CA THR A 307 16.26 1.44 -6.96
C THR A 307 16.36 0.80 -8.36
N VAL A 308 15.43 -0.09 -8.70
CA VAL A 308 15.37 -0.73 -10.03
C VAL A 308 15.08 0.31 -11.13
N PHE A 309 14.24 1.31 -10.81
CA PHE A 309 13.83 2.42 -11.68
C PHE A 309 14.84 3.58 -11.79
N THR A 310 15.99 3.50 -11.11
CA THR A 310 17.02 4.56 -11.14
C THR A 310 18.32 4.10 -11.79
N VAL A 311 18.32 2.92 -12.41
CA VAL A 311 19.48 2.38 -13.12
C VAL A 311 19.73 3.13 -14.42
N ASP A 312 18.68 3.35 -15.21
CA ASP A 312 18.76 3.97 -16.52
C ASP A 312 17.46 4.74 -16.84
N LEU A 313 17.49 6.04 -16.56
CA LEU A 313 16.37 6.97 -16.68
C LEU A 313 16.00 7.32 -18.15
N HIS A 314 16.54 6.60 -19.13
CA HIS A 314 16.12 6.75 -20.51
C HIS A 314 14.72 6.19 -20.72
N ALA A 315 13.84 6.98 -21.34
CA ALA A 315 12.43 6.62 -21.53
C ALA A 315 12.21 5.22 -22.12
N LYS A 316 12.99 4.81 -23.12
CA LYS A 316 12.88 3.48 -23.72
C LYS A 316 13.11 2.35 -22.70
N GLN A 317 14.00 2.55 -21.73
CA GLN A 317 14.32 1.55 -20.72
C GLN A 317 13.25 1.51 -19.63
N GLU A 318 12.74 2.67 -19.21
CA GLU A 318 11.64 2.75 -18.25
C GLU A 318 10.33 2.17 -18.81
N GLU A 319 10.03 2.42 -20.08
CA GLU A 319 8.89 1.84 -20.79
C GLU A 319 8.94 0.30 -20.82
N LYS A 320 10.13 -0.27 -21.08
CA LYS A 320 10.37 -1.71 -21.02
C LYS A 320 10.14 -2.27 -19.62
N LEU A 321 10.62 -1.57 -18.60
CA LEU A 321 10.49 -1.99 -17.21
C LEU A 321 9.02 -1.99 -16.77
N VAL A 322 8.27 -0.95 -17.13
CA VAL A 322 6.81 -0.86 -16.90
C VAL A 322 6.05 -1.96 -17.63
N ASN A 323 6.36 -2.21 -18.91
CA ASN A 323 5.76 -3.31 -19.67
C ASN A 323 6.00 -4.66 -18.98
N LYS A 324 7.23 -4.87 -18.52
CA LYS A 324 7.62 -6.06 -17.75
C LYS A 324 6.83 -6.20 -16.45
N MET A 325 6.59 -5.10 -15.73
CA MET A 325 5.69 -5.11 -14.57
C MET A 325 4.26 -5.53 -14.92
N LEU A 326 3.71 -5.02 -16.02
CA LEU A 326 2.35 -5.33 -16.49
C LEU A 326 2.21 -6.83 -16.82
N HIS A 327 3.18 -7.39 -17.54
CA HIS A 327 3.22 -8.83 -17.83
C HIS A 327 3.41 -9.66 -16.55
N PHE A 328 4.33 -9.26 -15.67
CA PHE A 328 4.63 -9.98 -14.45
C PHE A 328 3.39 -10.11 -13.56
N ILE A 329 2.69 -9.00 -13.28
CA ILE A 329 1.49 -9.05 -12.43
C ILE A 329 0.33 -9.80 -13.10
N TYR A 330 0.21 -9.73 -14.43
CA TYR A 330 -0.77 -10.51 -15.18
C TYR A 330 -0.54 -12.02 -15.02
N HIS A 331 0.69 -12.49 -15.25
CA HIS A 331 1.03 -13.91 -15.14
C HIS A 331 0.95 -14.41 -13.69
N LEU A 332 1.38 -13.60 -12.73
CA LEU A 332 1.27 -13.90 -11.31
C LEU A 332 -0.20 -14.08 -10.88
N MET A 333 -1.09 -13.18 -11.29
CA MET A 333 -2.52 -13.28 -10.98
C MET A 333 -3.21 -14.43 -11.71
N ALA A 334 -2.84 -14.70 -12.96
CA ALA A 334 -3.42 -15.79 -13.74
C ALA A 334 -3.02 -17.17 -13.21
N SER A 335 -1.82 -17.31 -12.65
CA SER A 335 -1.31 -18.58 -12.09
C SER A 335 -1.85 -18.89 -10.69
N TYR A 336 -2.40 -17.90 -9.99
CA TYR A 336 -2.91 -18.05 -8.63
C TYR A 336 -4.39 -18.48 -8.58
N GLN A 337 -4.67 -19.53 -7.82
CA GLN A 337 -6.03 -20.03 -7.57
C GLN A 337 -6.58 -19.34 -6.33
N SER A 338 -7.56 -18.45 -6.51
CA SER A 338 -8.21 -17.70 -5.45
C SER A 338 -9.54 -18.35 -5.04
N GLU A 339 -9.98 -18.14 -3.81
CA GLU A 339 -11.34 -18.51 -3.38
C GLU A 339 -12.39 -17.47 -3.80
N ASN A 340 -11.93 -16.28 -4.21
CA ASN A 340 -12.73 -15.23 -4.82
C ASN A 340 -12.06 -14.75 -6.11
N ASP A 341 -12.32 -15.41 -7.24
CA ASP A 341 -11.75 -15.03 -8.54
C ASP A 341 -12.27 -13.68 -9.05
N ILE A 342 -13.55 -13.35 -8.80
CA ILE A 342 -14.12 -12.05 -9.19
C ILE A 342 -13.37 -10.92 -8.48
N PHE A 343 -13.09 -11.08 -7.19
CA PHE A 343 -12.32 -10.10 -6.45
C PHE A 343 -10.85 -10.08 -6.86
N LYS A 344 -10.24 -11.22 -7.18
CA LYS A 344 -8.88 -11.29 -7.75
C LYS A 344 -8.76 -10.48 -9.05
N ASP A 345 -9.73 -10.60 -9.95
CA ASP A 345 -9.76 -9.83 -11.20
C ASP A 345 -9.89 -8.33 -10.92
N PHE A 346 -10.73 -7.95 -9.94
CA PHE A 346 -10.81 -6.56 -9.48
C PHE A 346 -9.45 -6.06 -8.93
N VAL A 347 -8.73 -6.86 -8.15
CA VAL A 347 -7.40 -6.51 -7.64
C VAL A 347 -6.43 -6.31 -8.81
N LEU A 348 -6.40 -7.20 -9.80
CA LEU A 348 -5.55 -7.07 -10.98
C LEU A 348 -5.83 -5.77 -11.76
N MET A 349 -7.09 -5.43 -11.97
CA MET A 349 -7.46 -4.16 -12.62
C MET A 349 -6.93 -2.95 -11.83
N ASN A 350 -7.01 -2.98 -10.50
CA ASN A 350 -6.46 -1.91 -9.65
C ASN A 350 -4.93 -1.87 -9.66
N CYS A 351 -4.24 -3.01 -9.80
CA CYS A 351 -2.78 -3.05 -10.01
C CYS A 351 -2.38 -2.32 -11.31
N TYR A 352 -3.15 -2.48 -12.40
CA TYR A 352 -2.90 -1.71 -13.62
C TYR A 352 -3.13 -0.22 -13.40
N GLN A 353 -4.20 0.16 -12.69
CA GLN A 353 -4.45 1.57 -12.38
C GLN A 353 -3.34 2.18 -11.51
N LEU A 354 -2.80 1.41 -10.55
CA LEU A 354 -1.65 1.82 -9.76
C LEU A 354 -0.47 2.17 -10.68
N ILE A 355 -0.05 1.23 -11.54
CA ILE A 355 1.04 1.43 -12.51
C ILE A 355 0.80 2.67 -13.37
N PHE A 356 -0.39 2.79 -13.98
CA PHE A 356 -0.70 3.92 -14.85
C PHE A 356 -0.66 5.24 -14.12
N THR A 357 -1.22 5.32 -12.91
CA THR A 357 -1.16 6.56 -12.12
C THR A 357 0.26 6.92 -11.69
N SER A 358 1.13 5.94 -11.43
CA SER A 358 2.56 6.16 -11.13
C SER A 358 3.31 6.71 -12.36
N ILE A 359 3.09 6.17 -13.56
CA ILE A 359 3.64 6.70 -14.82
C ILE A 359 3.28 8.18 -14.99
N LEU A 360 2.02 8.54 -14.72
CA LEU A 360 1.56 9.93 -14.89
C LEU A 360 2.15 10.89 -13.85
N GLY A 361 2.42 10.40 -12.64
CA GLY A 361 3.18 11.14 -11.62
C GLY A 361 4.62 11.44 -12.03
N SER A 362 5.17 10.61 -12.91
CA SER A 362 6.58 10.56 -13.32
C SER A 362 6.76 10.71 -14.84
N LYS A 363 5.86 11.45 -15.49
CA LYS A 363 5.75 11.52 -16.96
C LYS A 363 7.00 12.01 -17.69
N GLU A 364 7.90 12.73 -17.01
CA GLU A 364 9.18 13.19 -17.57
C GLU A 364 10.12 12.04 -17.96
N PHE A 365 9.92 10.85 -17.40
CA PHE A 365 10.70 9.65 -17.69
C PHE A 365 10.13 8.81 -18.85
N PHE A 366 9.06 9.27 -19.52
CA PHE A 366 8.37 8.50 -20.56
C PHE A 366 8.23 9.28 -21.87
N SER A 367 8.20 8.57 -22.99
CA SER A 367 7.96 9.21 -24.29
C SER A 367 6.51 9.64 -24.44
N LYS A 368 6.28 10.66 -25.28
CA LYS A 368 4.91 11.13 -25.56
C LYS A 368 4.04 10.07 -26.22
N ASP A 369 4.63 9.22 -27.06
CA ASP A 369 3.91 8.15 -27.76
C ASP A 369 3.46 7.07 -26.77
N TYR A 370 4.33 6.70 -25.83
CA TYR A 370 3.97 5.77 -24.77
C TYR A 370 2.88 6.32 -23.86
N LEU A 371 2.98 7.59 -23.43
CA LEU A 371 1.93 8.24 -22.63
C LEU A 371 0.57 8.27 -23.35
N LYS A 372 0.57 8.54 -24.67
CA LYS A 372 -0.64 8.48 -25.50
C LYS A 372 -1.20 7.06 -25.60
N GLN A 373 -0.34 6.05 -25.59
CA GLN A 373 -0.76 4.65 -25.58
C GLN A 373 -1.39 4.29 -24.23
N ILE A 374 -0.76 4.65 -23.10
CA ILE A 374 -1.27 4.45 -21.74
C ILE A 374 -2.62 5.15 -21.54
N GLU A 375 -2.80 6.35 -22.11
CA GLU A 375 -4.05 7.11 -21.97
C GLU A 375 -5.28 6.27 -22.34
N LYS A 376 -5.19 5.36 -23.31
CA LYS A 376 -6.30 4.48 -23.73
C LYS A 376 -6.88 3.62 -22.62
N TYR A 377 -6.08 3.28 -21.61
CA TYR A 377 -6.44 2.37 -20.52
C TYR A 377 -6.81 3.10 -19.21
N LEU A 378 -6.74 4.44 -19.21
CA LEU A 378 -7.15 5.25 -18.08
C LEU A 378 -8.68 5.35 -17.97
N PRO A 379 -9.25 5.33 -16.76
CA PRO A 379 -10.70 5.39 -16.55
C PRO A 379 -11.28 6.78 -16.84
N VAL A 380 -10.43 7.80 -16.94
CA VAL A 380 -10.76 9.19 -17.24
C VAL A 380 -9.71 9.75 -18.21
N SER A 381 -9.94 10.91 -18.81
CA SER A 381 -8.93 11.55 -19.66
C SER A 381 -7.68 11.93 -18.87
N LEU A 382 -6.54 11.95 -19.55
CA LEU A 382 -5.26 12.35 -18.95
C LEU A 382 -5.33 13.75 -18.30
N PRO A 383 -5.85 14.81 -18.96
CA PRO A 383 -5.95 16.14 -18.34
C PRO A 383 -6.83 16.18 -17.09
N TYR A 384 -7.90 15.38 -17.06
CA TYR A 384 -8.77 15.27 -15.90
C TYR A 384 -8.05 14.62 -14.72
N LEU A 385 -7.35 13.50 -14.97
CA LEU A 385 -6.58 12.80 -13.95
C LEU A 385 -5.46 13.68 -13.39
N GLU A 386 -4.73 14.40 -14.24
CA GLU A 386 -3.73 15.37 -13.78
C GLU A 386 -4.34 16.42 -12.84
N THR A 387 -5.51 16.96 -13.19
CA THR A 387 -6.23 17.91 -12.33
C THR A 387 -6.60 17.28 -10.97
N MET A 388 -7.02 16.02 -10.94
CA MET A 388 -7.29 15.31 -9.69
C MET A 388 -6.03 15.10 -8.84
N LEU A 389 -4.92 14.71 -9.45
CA LEU A 389 -3.65 14.48 -8.76
C LEU A 389 -3.08 15.74 -8.10
N HIS A 390 -3.29 16.91 -8.71
CA HIS A 390 -2.90 18.20 -8.13
C HIS A 390 -3.79 18.61 -6.94
N ASN A 391 -5.05 18.16 -6.92
CA ASN A 391 -6.03 18.55 -5.90
C ASN A 391 -6.14 17.57 -4.71
N ARG A 392 -5.23 16.60 -4.59
CA ARG A 392 -5.17 15.67 -3.45
C ARG A 392 -5.11 16.42 -2.11
N VAL A 393 -5.70 15.83 -1.07
CA VAL A 393 -5.78 16.45 0.28
C VAL A 393 -4.41 16.68 0.89
N GLU A 394 -3.49 15.74 0.71
CA GLU A 394 -2.09 15.80 1.18
C GLU A 394 -1.32 16.99 0.59
N LYS A 395 -1.71 17.44 -0.62
CA LYS A 395 -1.12 18.61 -1.29
C LYS A 395 -1.81 19.94 -0.95
N GLN A 396 -2.85 19.92 -0.12
CA GLN A 396 -3.54 21.14 0.32
C GLN A 396 -2.78 21.84 1.45
N ASP A 397 -3.03 23.14 1.63
CA ASP A 397 -2.45 23.90 2.73
C ASP A 397 -2.81 23.34 4.13
N ASN A 398 -1.97 23.66 5.13
CA ASN A 398 -2.13 23.19 6.51
C ASN A 398 -3.49 23.54 7.12
N LYS A 399 -4.11 24.65 6.70
CA LYS A 399 -5.42 25.08 7.23
C LYS A 399 -6.53 24.19 6.70
N LYS A 400 -6.52 23.84 5.41
CA LYS A 400 -7.45 22.89 4.80
C LYS A 400 -7.25 21.49 5.39
N GLN A 401 -6.01 21.01 5.51
CA GLN A 401 -5.73 19.73 6.14
C GLN A 401 -6.26 19.69 7.59
N SER A 402 -5.97 20.70 8.42
CA SER A 402 -6.52 20.78 9.78
C SER A 402 -8.05 20.75 9.80
N LYS A 403 -8.70 21.40 8.83
CA LYS A 403 -10.17 21.38 8.69
C LYS A 403 -10.69 19.98 8.36
N TYR A 404 -10.06 19.27 7.42
CA TYR A 404 -10.42 17.89 7.08
C TYR A 404 -10.18 16.94 8.24
N MET A 405 -9.10 17.12 9.00
CA MET A 405 -8.80 16.27 10.17
C MET A 405 -9.90 16.41 11.23
N LYS A 406 -10.38 17.64 11.47
CA LYS A 406 -11.52 17.89 12.37
C LYS A 406 -12.81 17.24 11.89
N MET A 407 -13.03 17.16 10.57
CA MET A 407 -14.18 16.46 9.99
C MET A 407 -14.05 14.96 10.19
N LEU A 408 -12.86 14.39 9.94
CA LEU A 408 -12.55 12.99 10.17
C LEU A 408 -12.78 12.63 11.65
N ASP A 409 -12.18 13.35 12.59
CA ASP A 409 -12.35 13.14 14.03
C ASP A 409 -13.84 13.24 14.45
N SER A 410 -14.61 14.13 13.81
CA SER A 410 -16.05 14.21 14.02
C SER A 410 -16.77 12.93 13.58
N ILE A 411 -16.44 12.38 12.41
CA ILE A 411 -17.07 11.15 11.88
C ILE A 411 -16.71 9.94 12.76
N LEU A 412 -15.46 9.88 13.22
CA LEU A 412 -14.92 8.78 14.01
C LEU A 412 -15.36 8.78 15.48
N SER A 413 -15.85 9.92 16.00
CA SER A 413 -16.32 10.03 17.39
C SER A 413 -17.77 9.56 17.64
N GLN A 414 -18.41 9.01 16.60
CA GLN A 414 -19.69 8.29 16.70
C GLN A 414 -19.47 6.79 16.59
#